data_AF-A0A842R493-F1
#
_entry.id   AF-A0A842R493-F1
#
_cell.length_a   1.000
_cell.length_b   1.000
_cell.length_c   1.000
_cell.angle_alpha   90.00
_cell.angle_beta   90.00
_cell.angle_gamma   90.00
#
_symmetry.space_group_name_H-M   'P 1'
#
loop_
_entity.id
_entity.type
_entity.pdbx_description
1 polymer ?
#
loop_
_entity_poly.entity_id
_entity_poly.type
_entity_poly.pdbx_seq_one_letter_code
_entity_poly.pdbx_strand_id
1 'polypeptide(L)'
;MSSKAPQEGKEYPHIRQTLNTCGLASMGMIFLYHSPEIEDFLIRMYKSKYMYNSRKKAPVERHNEAIIWSQGYLLLKTARSRKLGNWVSRLASEYDYMDFKIGIDLFLDGKVTKRIQAKYPDLSTIIKYFRSGIIRKRFMRYYLDQFKTQIELRILALMLGFSYKPYPGDVMGNLYFMKGEQGVEEKLSFLEDIFNDEKSSALLGHGQSHWMVPHAINYGDKNKAPTIAINDPMGSKPRIPVNRLDNSYIFYFFEYSPRRCKDNLSFLENVFHL
;
A
#
# COMPACT_ATOMS: atom_id res chain seq x y z
N MET A 1 -16.65 -25.94 -24.61
CA MET A 1 -16.28 -24.95 -23.59
C MET A 1 -16.83 -23.59 -24.00
N SER A 2 -17.69 -23.03 -23.16
CA SER A 2 -18.42 -21.77 -23.40
C SER A 2 -17.47 -20.58 -23.25
N SER A 3 -17.48 -19.63 -24.20
CA SER A 3 -16.77 -18.36 -24.08
C SER A 3 -17.50 -17.50 -23.05
N LYS A 4 -17.02 -17.47 -21.81
CA LYS A 4 -17.48 -16.49 -20.83
C LYS A 4 -17.16 -15.09 -21.35
N ALA A 5 -18.14 -14.18 -21.31
CA ALA A 5 -17.94 -12.77 -21.65
C ALA A 5 -16.86 -12.14 -20.73
N PRO A 6 -16.20 -11.05 -21.15
CA PRO A 6 -15.27 -10.33 -20.28
C PRO A 6 -15.99 -9.94 -18.99
N GLN A 7 -15.44 -10.30 -17.83
CA GLN A 7 -15.94 -9.80 -16.55
C GLN A 7 -15.59 -8.32 -16.43
N GLU A 8 -16.58 -7.50 -16.06
CA GLU A 8 -16.34 -6.13 -15.62
C GLU A 8 -15.58 -6.21 -14.28
N GLY A 9 -14.28 -5.96 -14.32
CA GLY A 9 -13.45 -5.96 -13.12
C GLY A 9 -13.61 -4.69 -12.30
N LYS A 10 -12.97 -4.65 -11.14
CA LYS A 10 -13.00 -3.49 -10.24
C LYS A 10 -12.38 -2.26 -10.91
N GLU A 11 -13.12 -1.15 -10.95
CA GLU A 11 -12.65 0.11 -11.50
C GLU A 11 -11.91 0.94 -10.44
N TYR A 12 -10.69 0.54 -10.11
CA TYR A 12 -9.88 1.32 -9.18
C TYR A 12 -9.48 2.68 -9.77
N PRO A 13 -9.56 3.77 -8.99
CA PRO A 13 -9.04 5.07 -9.41
C PRO A 13 -7.53 4.97 -9.61
N HIS A 14 -7.02 5.62 -10.66
CA HIS A 14 -5.61 5.53 -11.00
C HIS A 14 -4.77 6.59 -10.26
N ILE A 15 -3.89 6.12 -9.37
CA ILE A 15 -2.93 6.95 -8.63
C ILE A 15 -1.53 6.72 -9.18
N ARG A 16 -0.94 7.74 -9.83
CA ARG A 16 0.44 7.65 -10.34
C ARG A 16 1.45 7.85 -9.22
N GLN A 17 2.52 7.06 -9.23
CA GLN A 17 3.63 7.28 -8.31
C GLN A 17 4.41 8.56 -8.68
N THR A 18 4.90 9.27 -7.68
CA THR A 18 5.74 10.46 -7.86
C THR A 18 7.23 10.19 -7.65
N LEU A 19 7.57 9.11 -6.94
CA LEU A 19 8.93 8.65 -6.55
C LEU A 19 8.96 7.11 -6.59
N ASN A 20 9.81 6.44 -5.80
CA ASN A 20 9.78 4.99 -5.58
C ASN A 20 8.63 4.58 -4.65
N THR A 21 7.39 4.97 -4.99
CA THR A 21 6.23 4.84 -4.10
C THR A 21 5.13 3.97 -4.71
N CYS A 22 5.47 3.05 -5.62
CA CYS A 22 4.52 2.15 -6.27
C CYS A 22 3.63 1.40 -5.26
N GLY A 23 4.16 0.95 -4.12
CA GLY A 23 3.38 0.33 -3.05
C GLY A 23 2.30 1.26 -2.47
N LEU A 24 2.68 2.49 -2.10
CA LEU A 24 1.73 3.48 -1.55
C LEU A 24 0.73 3.98 -2.59
N ALA A 25 1.17 4.12 -3.84
CA ALA A 25 0.28 4.50 -4.94
C ALA A 25 -0.77 3.41 -5.18
N SER A 26 -0.35 2.15 -5.27
CA SER A 26 -1.23 1.00 -5.45
C SER A 26 -2.17 0.78 -4.26
N MET A 27 -1.69 0.93 -3.03
CA MET A 27 -2.56 0.93 -1.85
C MET A 27 -3.57 2.08 -1.88
N GLY A 28 -3.15 3.27 -2.33
CA GLY A 28 -4.05 4.40 -2.58
C GLY A 28 -5.19 4.00 -3.52
N MET A 29 -4.88 3.39 -4.67
CA MET A 29 -5.93 2.93 -5.60
C MET A 29 -6.95 2.02 -4.90
N ILE A 30 -6.49 1.06 -4.09
CA ILE A 30 -7.36 0.17 -3.32
C ILE A 30 -8.21 0.98 -2.32
N PHE A 31 -7.59 1.81 -1.49
CA PHE A 31 -8.31 2.57 -0.46
C PHE A 31 -9.40 3.47 -1.03
N LEU A 32 -9.08 4.21 -2.10
CA LEU A 32 -9.99 5.18 -2.69
C LEU A 32 -11.16 4.50 -3.43
N TYR A 33 -11.00 3.26 -3.90
CA TYR A 33 -12.11 2.47 -4.43
C TYR A 33 -13.13 2.11 -3.35
N HIS A 34 -12.66 1.75 -2.15
CA HIS A 34 -13.55 1.25 -1.08
C HIS A 34 -14.22 2.34 -0.25
N SER A 35 -13.59 3.51 -0.08
CA SER A 35 -14.14 4.55 0.79
C SER A 35 -13.70 5.97 0.40
N PRO A 36 -14.65 6.85 0.03
CA PRO A 36 -14.37 8.26 -0.18
C PRO A 36 -13.96 8.99 1.13
N GLU A 37 -14.33 8.46 2.30
CA GLU A 37 -13.93 9.02 3.59
C GLU A 37 -12.41 8.89 3.83
N ILE A 38 -11.79 7.80 3.34
CA ILE A 38 -10.32 7.66 3.39
C ILE A 38 -9.68 8.77 2.54
N GLU A 39 -10.21 9.04 1.35
CA GLU A 39 -9.70 10.08 0.48
C GLU A 39 -9.76 11.46 1.15
N ASP A 40 -10.92 11.85 1.69
CA ASP A 40 -11.09 13.12 2.40
C ASP A 40 -10.11 13.26 3.57
N PHE A 41 -10.01 12.21 4.40
CA PHE A 41 -9.09 12.17 5.53
C PHE A 41 -7.63 12.38 5.11
N LEU A 42 -7.16 11.66 4.08
CA LEU A 42 -5.78 11.79 3.58
C LEU A 42 -5.54 13.19 2.98
N ILE A 43 -6.51 13.77 2.30
CA ILE A 43 -6.41 15.13 1.75
C ILE A 43 -6.35 16.17 2.88
N ARG A 44 -7.21 16.07 3.90
CA ARG A 44 -7.19 16.98 5.07
C ARG A 44 -5.88 16.86 5.84
N MET A 45 -5.38 15.64 6.02
CA MET A 45 -4.07 15.41 6.63
C MET A 45 -2.96 16.10 5.85
N TYR A 46 -2.90 15.92 4.53
CA TYR A 46 -1.87 16.54 3.69
C TYR A 46 -1.94 18.06 3.80
N LYS A 47 -3.14 18.64 3.73
CA LYS A 47 -3.34 20.08 3.91
C LYS A 47 -2.82 20.56 5.26
N SER A 48 -3.25 19.92 6.35
CA SER A 48 -2.85 20.31 7.71
C SER A 48 -1.33 20.27 7.95
N LYS A 49 -0.60 19.38 7.26
CA LYS A 49 0.84 19.15 7.49
C LYS A 49 1.75 19.82 6.47
N TYR A 50 1.31 19.94 5.22
CA TYR A 50 2.18 20.31 4.10
C TYR A 50 1.65 21.46 3.25
N MET A 51 0.36 21.81 3.34
CA MET A 51 -0.20 22.96 2.62
C MET A 51 -0.93 23.91 3.57
N TYR A 52 -0.21 24.92 4.03
CA TYR A 52 -0.83 26.10 4.63
C TYR A 52 -1.41 26.95 3.49
N ASN A 53 -2.74 27.03 3.37
CA ASN A 53 -3.49 27.99 2.53
C ASN A 53 -3.51 27.79 1.00
N SER A 54 -4.24 26.79 0.49
CA SER A 54 -4.67 26.80 -0.93
C SER A 54 -6.08 26.26 -1.08
N ARG A 55 -7.07 27.18 -1.19
CA ARG A 55 -8.49 26.90 -1.42
C ARG A 55 -8.85 26.53 -2.87
N LYS A 56 -7.87 26.20 -3.73
CA LYS A 56 -8.14 25.81 -5.12
C LYS A 56 -8.14 24.29 -5.27
N LYS A 57 -9.04 23.77 -6.13
CA LYS A 57 -9.00 22.37 -6.61
C LYS A 57 -7.57 22.06 -7.03
N ALA A 58 -6.97 21.07 -6.37
CA ALA A 58 -5.59 20.72 -6.62
C ALA A 58 -5.50 20.02 -8.00
N PRO A 59 -4.50 20.33 -8.84
CA PRO A 59 -4.22 19.52 -10.03
C PRO A 59 -4.13 18.03 -9.68
N VAL A 60 -4.41 17.12 -10.62
CA VAL A 60 -4.36 15.66 -10.39
C VAL A 60 -3.03 15.22 -9.77
N GLU A 61 -1.91 15.82 -10.16
CA GLU A 61 -0.60 15.57 -9.56
C GLU A 61 -0.53 15.92 -8.06
N ARG A 62 -1.20 16.99 -7.64
CA ARG A 62 -1.31 17.37 -6.23
C ARG A 62 -2.25 16.46 -5.45
N HIS A 63 -3.24 15.85 -6.12
CA HIS A 63 -4.10 14.83 -5.50
C HIS A 63 -3.30 13.56 -5.21
N ASN A 64 -2.61 13.01 -6.22
CA ASN A 64 -1.74 11.84 -6.03
C ASN A 64 -0.66 12.11 -4.97
N GLU A 65 -0.03 13.29 -5.00
CA GLU A 65 0.92 13.73 -3.98
C GLU A 65 0.28 13.70 -2.58
N ALA A 66 -0.91 14.27 -2.43
CA ALA A 66 -1.61 14.31 -1.13
C ALA A 66 -1.86 12.91 -0.56
N ILE A 67 -2.36 12.00 -1.40
CA ILE A 67 -2.63 10.62 -1.02
C ILE A 67 -1.34 9.89 -0.61
N ILE A 68 -0.29 9.94 -1.43
CA ILE A 68 0.99 9.23 -1.16
C ILE A 68 1.70 9.82 0.07
N TRP A 69 1.73 11.15 0.20
CA TRP A 69 2.42 11.81 1.32
C TRP A 69 1.71 11.59 2.64
N SER A 70 0.38 11.61 2.69
CA SER A 70 -0.36 11.31 3.91
C SER A 70 -0.17 9.86 4.34
N GLN A 71 -0.19 8.91 3.41
CA GLN A 71 0.09 7.51 3.71
C GLN A 71 1.47 7.30 4.34
N GLY A 72 2.54 7.84 3.74
CA GLY A 72 3.86 7.68 4.34
C GLY A 72 4.03 8.49 5.64
N TYR A 73 3.33 9.61 5.80
CA TYR A 73 3.33 10.36 7.06
C TYR A 73 2.70 9.56 8.19
N LEU A 74 1.58 8.89 7.93
CA LEU A 74 0.94 7.96 8.87
C LEU A 74 1.92 6.89 9.35
N LEU A 75 2.60 6.22 8.42
CA LEU A 75 3.59 5.19 8.72
C LEU A 75 4.71 5.72 9.62
N LEU A 76 5.35 6.81 9.22
CA LEU A 76 6.41 7.43 10.02
C LEU A 76 5.93 7.88 11.39
N LYS A 77 4.70 8.39 11.49
CA LYS A 77 4.13 8.86 12.76
C LYS A 77 3.79 7.69 13.67
N THR A 78 3.31 6.57 13.15
CA THR A 78 3.00 5.37 13.93
C THR A 78 4.24 4.84 14.66
N ALA A 79 5.41 4.82 14.01
CA ALA A 79 6.65 4.36 14.65
C ALA A 79 7.19 5.31 15.74
N ARG A 80 6.69 6.55 15.83
CA ARG A 80 7.22 7.60 16.73
C ARG A 80 6.24 8.13 17.76
N SER A 81 4.95 8.00 17.52
CA SER A 81 3.91 8.39 18.48
C SER A 81 3.57 7.20 19.36
N ARG A 82 3.82 7.29 20.68
CA ARG A 82 3.44 6.24 21.63
C ARG A 82 1.95 5.88 21.54
N LYS A 83 1.09 6.90 21.40
CA LYS A 83 -0.37 6.70 21.28
C LYS A 83 -0.74 5.92 20.01
N LEU A 84 -0.15 6.28 18.86
CA LEU A 84 -0.41 5.56 17.59
C LEU A 84 0.22 4.18 17.61
N GLY A 85 1.44 4.06 18.10
CA GLY A 85 2.17 2.80 18.20
C GLY A 85 1.41 1.77 19.04
N ASN A 86 0.94 2.15 20.23
CA ASN A 86 0.11 1.28 21.08
C ASN A 86 -1.26 0.94 20.46
N TRP A 87 -1.76 1.79 19.56
CA TRP A 87 -2.99 1.48 18.84
C TRP A 87 -2.72 0.49 17.71
N VAL A 88 -1.68 0.71 16.91
CA VAL A 88 -1.31 -0.21 15.82
C VAL A 88 -0.84 -1.57 16.38
N SER A 89 -0.14 -1.62 17.51
CA SER A 89 0.23 -2.89 18.16
C SER A 89 -0.96 -3.72 18.65
N ARG A 90 -2.16 -3.12 18.73
CA ARG A 90 -3.42 -3.83 19.01
C ARG A 90 -4.16 -4.25 17.75
N LEU A 91 -3.93 -3.57 16.63
CA LEU A 91 -4.51 -3.91 15.33
C LEU A 91 -3.71 -4.98 14.61
N ALA A 92 -2.39 -4.84 14.62
CA ALA A 92 -1.44 -5.84 14.17
C ALA A 92 -1.05 -6.76 15.33
N SER A 93 -0.46 -7.92 15.02
CA SER A 93 0.26 -8.67 16.05
C SER A 93 1.39 -7.81 16.64
N GLU A 94 1.72 -8.00 17.91
CA GLU A 94 2.82 -7.25 18.55
C GLU A 94 4.14 -7.43 17.78
N TYR A 95 4.39 -8.65 17.28
CA TYR A 95 5.55 -8.99 16.44
C TYR A 95 5.57 -8.18 15.14
N ASP A 96 4.46 -8.17 14.37
CA ASP A 96 4.37 -7.43 13.11
C ASP A 96 4.64 -5.93 13.33
N TYR A 97 4.11 -5.35 14.41
CA TYR A 97 4.35 -3.94 14.73
C TYR A 97 5.79 -3.67 15.17
N MET A 98 6.39 -4.53 15.99
CA MET A 98 7.79 -4.39 16.40
C MET A 98 8.74 -4.48 15.21
N ASP A 99 8.53 -5.43 14.31
CA ASP A 99 9.35 -5.59 13.10
C ASP A 99 9.25 -4.36 12.19
N PHE A 100 8.03 -3.84 11.97
CA PHE A 100 7.80 -2.58 11.26
C PHE A 100 8.57 -1.42 11.91
N LYS A 101 8.48 -1.28 13.23
CA LYS A 101 9.14 -0.18 13.96
C LYS A 101 10.66 -0.29 13.87
N ILE A 102 11.21 -1.49 14.06
CA ILE A 102 12.64 -1.78 13.94
C ILE A 102 13.13 -1.47 12.53
N GLY A 103 12.37 -1.83 11.49
CA GLY A 103 12.69 -1.50 10.10
C GLY A 103 12.85 0.02 9.87
N ILE A 104 11.92 0.82 10.39
CA ILE A 104 12.02 2.29 10.32
C ILE A 104 13.22 2.80 11.13
N ASP A 105 13.50 2.25 12.31
CA ASP A 105 14.66 2.61 13.13
C ASP A 105 15.98 2.32 12.38
N LEU A 106 16.15 1.11 11.84
CA LEU A 106 17.33 0.70 11.09
C LEU A 106 17.54 1.52 9.83
N PHE A 107 16.47 1.86 9.10
CA PHE A 107 16.55 2.76 7.95
C PHE A 107 17.17 4.12 8.31
N LEU A 108 16.73 4.70 9.42
CA LEU A 108 17.25 6.00 9.88
C LEU A 108 18.69 5.88 10.35
N ASP A 109 19.02 4.84 11.11
CA ASP A 109 20.37 4.60 11.62
C ASP A 109 21.38 4.33 10.50
N GLY A 110 20.99 3.58 9.46
CA GLY A 110 21.81 3.35 8.28
C GLY A 110 22.24 4.64 7.57
N LYS A 111 21.35 5.63 7.47
CA LYS A 111 21.66 6.97 6.94
C LYS A 111 22.61 7.77 7.84
N VAL A 112 22.72 7.40 9.10
CA VAL A 112 23.47 8.10 10.16
C VAL A 112 24.81 7.43 10.48
N THR A 113 25.21 6.40 9.75
CA THR A 113 26.58 5.91 9.85
C THR A 113 27.60 7.06 9.68
N LYS A 114 28.59 7.15 10.58
CA LYS A 114 29.52 8.28 10.69
C LYS A 114 30.15 8.71 9.35
N ARG A 115 30.45 7.73 8.48
CA ARG A 115 30.97 7.98 7.12
C ARG A 115 29.96 8.70 6.22
N ILE A 116 28.68 8.33 6.27
CA ILE A 116 27.62 8.97 5.49
C ILE A 116 27.28 10.35 6.08
N GLN A 117 27.26 10.49 7.40
CA GLN A 117 27.06 11.79 8.06
C GLN A 117 28.14 12.82 7.73
N ALA A 118 29.40 12.38 7.64
CA ALA A 118 30.50 13.24 7.22
C ALA A 118 30.31 13.75 5.77
N LYS A 119 29.70 12.94 4.91
CA LYS A 119 29.38 13.30 3.52
C LYS A 119 28.07 14.10 3.39
N TYR A 120 27.12 13.89 4.29
CA TYR A 120 25.77 14.49 4.26
C TYR A 120 25.35 14.92 5.68
N PRO A 121 25.73 16.14 6.12
CA PRO A 121 25.53 16.59 7.51
C PRO A 121 24.05 16.79 7.87
N ASP A 122 23.19 17.00 6.88
CA ASP A 122 21.74 17.13 7.03
C ASP A 122 21.07 15.84 7.53
N LEU A 123 21.66 14.67 7.29
CA LEU A 123 21.15 13.38 7.77
C LEU A 123 21.16 13.27 9.30
N SER A 124 22.14 13.89 9.97
CA SER A 124 22.17 13.95 11.45
C SER A 124 20.95 14.68 12.02
N THR A 125 20.44 15.65 11.27
CA THR A 125 19.29 16.46 11.64
C THR A 125 18.00 15.68 11.48
N ILE A 126 17.91 14.80 10.47
CA ILE A 126 16.76 13.89 10.25
C ILE A 126 16.47 13.11 11.53
N ILE A 127 17.48 12.42 12.08
CA ILE A 127 17.31 11.60 13.29
C ILE A 127 16.82 12.41 14.48
N LYS A 128 17.38 13.61 14.71
CA LYS A 128 16.94 14.47 15.83
C LYS A 128 15.46 14.82 15.72
N TYR A 129 14.98 15.12 14.52
CA TYR A 129 13.57 15.42 14.29
C TYR A 129 12.67 14.18 14.42
N PHE A 130 13.09 13.03 13.92
CA PHE A 130 12.36 11.78 14.14
C PHE A 130 12.28 11.39 15.62
N ARG A 131 13.37 11.50 16.39
CA ARG A 131 13.40 11.23 17.84
C ARG A 131 12.50 12.18 18.63
N SER A 132 12.37 13.42 18.18
CA SER A 132 11.42 14.39 18.76
C SER A 132 9.99 14.24 18.23
N GLY A 133 9.71 13.25 17.37
CA GLY A 133 8.39 13.03 16.78
C GLY A 133 7.96 14.08 15.75
N ILE A 134 8.89 14.94 15.31
CA ILE A 134 8.68 16.00 14.33
C ILE A 134 9.00 15.45 12.92
N ILE A 135 8.00 15.31 12.07
CA ILE A 135 8.16 14.84 10.69
C ILE A 135 8.01 16.04 9.75
N ARG A 136 9.12 16.50 9.15
CA ARG A 136 9.13 17.64 8.22
C ARG A 136 9.03 17.20 6.76
N LYS A 137 8.60 18.10 5.87
CA LYS A 137 8.43 17.84 4.42
C LYS A 137 9.66 17.19 3.77
N ARG A 138 10.86 17.71 4.03
CA ARG A 138 12.11 17.15 3.50
C ARG A 138 12.40 15.71 3.96
N PHE A 139 12.05 15.35 5.20
CA PHE A 139 12.30 14.00 5.73
C PHE A 139 11.31 12.99 5.18
N MET A 140 10.05 13.43 5.06
CA MET A 140 9.03 12.67 4.38
C MET A 140 9.47 12.30 2.96
N ARG A 141 10.04 13.26 2.22
CA ARG A 141 10.59 12.98 0.88
C ARG A 141 11.68 11.91 0.90
N TYR A 142 12.68 12.00 1.79
CA TYR A 142 13.73 10.98 1.90
C TYR A 142 13.19 9.59 2.23
N TYR A 143 12.14 9.51 3.05
CA TYR A 143 11.48 8.24 3.35
C TYR A 143 10.76 7.69 2.12
N LEU A 144 9.95 8.51 1.44
CA LEU A 144 9.24 8.12 0.22
C LEU A 144 10.17 7.65 -0.90
N ASP A 145 11.34 8.28 -1.07
CA ASP A 145 12.34 7.89 -2.07
C ASP A 145 12.90 6.47 -1.87
N GLN A 146 12.72 5.91 -0.68
CA GLN A 146 13.34 4.64 -0.25
C GLN A 146 12.31 3.61 0.21
N PHE A 147 11.03 3.92 0.10
CA PHE A 147 9.94 3.04 0.49
C PHE A 147 9.95 1.76 -0.38
N LYS A 148 10.11 0.58 0.22
CA LYS A 148 10.21 -0.69 -0.54
C LYS A 148 9.57 -1.91 0.14
N THR A 149 8.95 -1.75 1.30
CA THR A 149 8.83 -2.84 2.27
C THR A 149 7.39 -3.27 2.50
N GLN A 150 7.25 -4.55 2.84
CA GLN A 150 6.00 -5.33 2.84
C GLN A 150 5.14 -5.09 4.08
N ILE A 151 5.78 -4.99 5.24
CA ILE A 151 5.11 -4.84 6.53
C ILE A 151 4.43 -3.48 6.66
N GLU A 152 5.01 -2.42 6.07
CA GLU A 152 4.43 -1.08 6.01
C GLU A 152 3.07 -1.09 5.32
N LEU A 153 2.95 -1.80 4.19
CA LEU A 153 1.70 -1.89 3.46
C LEU A 153 0.63 -2.62 4.28
N ARG A 154 1.03 -3.65 5.03
CA ARG A 154 0.13 -4.36 5.96
C ARG A 154 -0.32 -3.47 7.12
N ILE A 155 0.59 -2.74 7.81
CA ILE A 155 0.13 -1.83 8.88
C ILE A 155 -0.72 -0.70 8.33
N LEU A 156 -0.40 -0.16 7.15
CA LEU A 156 -1.19 0.89 6.52
C LEU A 156 -2.61 0.42 6.18
N ALA A 157 -2.73 -0.80 5.64
CA ALA A 157 -4.02 -1.43 5.38
C ALA A 157 -4.85 -1.55 6.68
N LEU A 158 -4.25 -2.06 7.76
CA LEU A 158 -4.89 -2.16 9.07
C LEU A 158 -5.35 -0.80 9.59
N MET A 159 -4.50 0.23 9.50
CA MET A 159 -4.83 1.60 9.92
C MET A 159 -6.04 2.17 9.18
N LEU A 160 -6.31 1.74 7.95
CA LEU A 160 -7.39 2.24 7.10
C LEU A 160 -8.58 1.27 6.99
N GLY A 161 -8.67 0.29 7.90
CA GLY A 161 -9.86 -0.55 8.06
C GLY A 161 -9.85 -1.85 7.25
N PHE A 162 -8.71 -2.20 6.68
CA PHE A 162 -8.53 -3.44 5.93
C PHE A 162 -7.93 -4.53 6.81
N SER A 163 -8.33 -5.77 6.58
CA SER A 163 -7.74 -6.94 7.23
C SER A 163 -6.93 -7.72 6.20
N TYR A 164 -5.79 -8.25 6.61
CA TYR A 164 -5.04 -9.17 5.76
C TYR A 164 -5.72 -10.55 5.77
N LYS A 165 -5.98 -11.14 4.60
CA LYS A 165 -6.50 -12.50 4.47
C LYS A 165 -5.31 -13.47 4.30
N PRO A 166 -4.90 -14.24 5.33
CA PRO A 166 -3.88 -15.26 5.14
C PRO A 166 -4.46 -16.40 4.31
N TYR A 167 -3.77 -16.77 3.24
CA TYR A 167 -4.09 -17.96 2.45
C TYR A 167 -3.04 -19.06 2.70
N PRO A 168 -3.39 -20.34 2.52
CA PRO A 168 -2.49 -21.47 2.79
C PRO A 168 -1.19 -21.33 1.99
N GLY A 169 -0.05 -21.58 2.64
CA GLY A 169 1.27 -21.46 2.02
C GLY A 169 2.11 -20.27 2.52
N ASP A 170 1.53 -19.34 3.29
CA ASP A 170 2.35 -18.31 3.94
C ASP A 170 1.83 -17.73 5.26
N VAL A 171 2.76 -17.54 6.20
CA VAL A 171 2.65 -16.71 7.40
C VAL A 171 2.71 -15.21 7.05
N MET A 172 3.24 -14.83 5.87
CA MET A 172 3.58 -13.46 5.47
C MET A 172 3.00 -12.94 4.12
N GLY A 173 2.23 -13.75 3.36
CA GLY A 173 1.59 -13.37 2.08
C GLY A 173 2.43 -13.34 0.80
N ASN A 174 3.60 -13.92 0.82
CA ASN A 174 4.65 -13.87 -0.18
C ASN A 174 4.48 -14.88 -1.31
N LEU A 175 3.79 -16.01 -1.12
CA LEU A 175 3.81 -17.11 -2.08
C LEU A 175 2.46 -17.85 -2.14
N TYR A 176 1.53 -17.36 -2.96
CA TYR A 176 0.27 -18.08 -3.18
C TYR A 176 0.31 -19.00 -4.40
N PHE A 177 0.95 -18.57 -5.49
CA PHE A 177 1.05 -19.39 -6.70
C PHE A 177 2.40 -20.08 -6.79
N MET A 178 2.42 -21.41 -6.62
CA MET A 178 3.65 -22.21 -6.73
C MET A 178 3.79 -22.82 -8.12
N LYS A 179 5.02 -22.85 -8.66
CA LYS A 179 5.28 -23.36 -10.00
C LYS A 179 5.07 -24.88 -10.02
N GLY A 180 4.13 -25.34 -10.84
CA GLY A 180 3.87 -26.78 -11.05
C GLY A 180 2.93 -27.43 -10.04
N GLU A 181 2.52 -26.71 -8.98
CA GLU A 181 1.57 -27.22 -7.98
C GLU A 181 0.11 -26.96 -8.37
N GLN A 182 -0.16 -25.83 -9.05
CA GLN A 182 -1.51 -25.41 -9.39
C GLN A 182 -1.71 -25.26 -10.90
N GLY A 183 -2.80 -25.83 -11.41
CA GLY A 183 -3.24 -25.69 -12.79
C GLY A 183 -3.84 -24.31 -13.10
N VAL A 184 -4.01 -23.98 -14.38
CA VAL A 184 -4.60 -22.68 -14.80
C VAL A 184 -6.03 -22.51 -14.27
N GLU A 185 -6.84 -23.56 -14.30
CA GLU A 185 -8.24 -23.53 -13.83
C GLU A 185 -8.34 -23.24 -12.33
N GLU A 186 -7.48 -23.86 -11.52
CA GLU A 186 -7.42 -23.62 -10.07
C GLU A 186 -7.04 -22.16 -9.76
N LYS A 187 -6.03 -21.62 -10.44
CA LYS A 187 -5.62 -20.22 -10.28
C LYS A 187 -6.72 -19.25 -10.68
N LEU A 188 -7.43 -19.55 -11.76
CA LEU A 188 -8.57 -18.75 -12.21
C LEU A 188 -9.68 -18.75 -11.17
N SER A 189 -10.11 -19.92 -10.69
CA SER A 189 -11.17 -20.03 -9.70
C SER A 189 -10.87 -19.19 -8.46
N PHE A 190 -9.64 -19.28 -7.96
CA PHE A 190 -9.23 -18.49 -6.80
C PHE A 190 -9.26 -16.97 -7.06
N LEU A 191 -8.72 -16.53 -8.20
CA LEU A 191 -8.71 -15.11 -8.56
C LEU A 191 -10.12 -14.57 -8.82
N GLU A 192 -11.01 -15.39 -9.38
CA GLU A 192 -12.43 -15.07 -9.55
C GLU A 192 -13.07 -14.77 -8.19
N ASP A 193 -12.85 -15.60 -7.18
CA ASP A 193 -13.40 -15.38 -5.83
C ASP A 193 -12.95 -14.04 -5.23
N ILE A 194 -11.68 -13.66 -5.44
CA ILE A 194 -11.13 -12.38 -4.98
C ILE A 194 -11.68 -11.18 -5.76
N PHE A 195 -11.76 -11.28 -7.08
CA PHE A 195 -12.15 -10.15 -7.92
C PHE A 195 -13.67 -9.92 -7.91
N ASN A 196 -14.47 -10.97 -7.69
CA ASN A 196 -15.94 -10.86 -7.62
C ASN A 196 -16.45 -10.40 -6.24
N ASP A 197 -15.69 -10.58 -5.17
CA ASP A 197 -16.07 -10.07 -3.85
C ASP A 197 -15.75 -8.56 -3.74
N GLU A 198 -16.78 -7.71 -3.70
CA GLU A 198 -16.66 -6.25 -3.59
C GLU A 198 -15.81 -5.78 -2.42
N LYS A 199 -15.70 -6.55 -1.33
CA LYS A 199 -14.90 -6.21 -0.14
C LYS A 199 -13.46 -6.68 -0.24
N SER A 200 -13.17 -7.61 -1.15
CA SER A 200 -11.82 -8.16 -1.31
C SER A 200 -10.98 -7.27 -2.22
N SER A 201 -9.68 -7.27 -2.04
CA SER A 201 -8.73 -6.62 -2.95
C SER A 201 -7.41 -7.36 -2.93
N ALA A 202 -6.66 -7.23 -4.01
CA ALA A 202 -5.34 -7.81 -4.12
C ALA A 202 -4.33 -6.73 -4.48
N LEU A 203 -3.12 -6.87 -3.95
CA LEU A 203 -1.93 -6.16 -4.35
C LEU A 203 -0.93 -7.19 -4.88
N LEU A 204 -0.36 -6.93 -6.04
CA LEU A 204 0.60 -7.80 -6.72
C LEU A 204 1.99 -7.18 -6.71
N GLY A 205 2.96 -7.86 -6.13
CA GLY A 205 4.38 -7.57 -6.24
C GLY A 205 5.03 -8.43 -7.34
N HIS A 206 5.85 -7.83 -8.19
CA HIS A 206 6.79 -8.58 -9.03
C HIS A 206 8.17 -8.55 -8.36
N GLY A 207 8.54 -9.62 -7.67
CA GLY A 207 9.61 -9.60 -6.66
C GLY A 207 9.32 -8.61 -5.52
N GLN A 208 10.36 -8.06 -4.89
CA GLN A 208 10.24 -7.08 -3.80
C GLN A 208 10.34 -5.61 -4.25
N SER A 209 10.34 -5.33 -5.56
CA SER A 209 10.72 -4.02 -6.11
C SER A 209 9.59 -3.18 -6.68
N HIS A 210 8.49 -3.80 -7.12
CA HIS A 210 7.37 -3.09 -7.76
C HIS A 210 6.02 -3.68 -7.40
N TRP A 211 5.07 -2.82 -7.02
CA TRP A 211 3.75 -3.18 -6.52
C TRP A 211 2.65 -2.58 -7.39
N MET A 212 1.65 -3.38 -7.75
CA MET A 212 0.59 -3.05 -8.70
C MET A 212 -0.76 -3.59 -8.22
N VAL A 213 -1.86 -3.13 -8.82
CA VAL A 213 -3.22 -3.56 -8.45
C VAL A 213 -3.83 -4.44 -9.54
N PRO A 214 -3.93 -5.76 -9.35
CA PRO A 214 -4.73 -6.62 -10.21
C PRO A 214 -6.22 -6.37 -9.98
N HIS A 215 -7.02 -6.32 -11.06
CA HIS A 215 -8.41 -5.88 -10.94
C HIS A 215 -9.45 -6.62 -11.78
N ALA A 216 -9.03 -7.41 -12.79
CA ALA A 216 -9.94 -8.18 -13.61
C ALA A 216 -9.26 -9.44 -14.19
N ILE A 217 -10.05 -10.47 -14.48
CA ILE A 217 -9.65 -11.56 -15.36
C ILE A 217 -10.17 -11.29 -16.77
N ASN A 218 -9.30 -11.46 -17.76
CA ASN A 218 -9.66 -11.43 -19.17
C ASN A 218 -9.39 -12.81 -19.77
N TYR A 219 -10.45 -13.54 -20.11
CA TYR A 219 -10.36 -14.91 -20.63
C TYR A 219 -9.83 -14.99 -22.07
N GLY A 220 -9.77 -13.87 -22.80
CA GLY A 220 -9.36 -13.85 -24.21
C GLY A 220 -10.26 -14.67 -25.13
N ASP A 221 -9.92 -14.68 -26.43
CA ASP A 221 -10.53 -15.59 -27.41
C ASP A 221 -10.04 -17.03 -27.20
N LYS A 222 -10.72 -18.03 -27.78
CA LYS A 222 -10.42 -19.48 -27.63
C LYS A 222 -8.94 -19.91 -27.76
N ASN A 223 -8.09 -19.11 -28.42
CA ASN A 223 -6.67 -19.40 -28.65
C ASN A 223 -5.70 -18.55 -27.81
N LYS A 224 -6.21 -17.67 -26.94
CA LYS A 224 -5.37 -16.82 -26.07
C LYS A 224 -5.44 -17.34 -24.64
N ALA A 225 -4.29 -17.39 -23.98
CA ALA A 225 -4.25 -17.72 -22.56
C ALA A 225 -4.99 -16.62 -21.77
N PRO A 226 -5.76 -16.99 -20.73
CA PRO A 226 -6.39 -16.03 -19.85
C PRO A 226 -5.33 -15.16 -19.15
N THR A 227 -5.65 -13.89 -18.97
CA THR A 227 -4.75 -12.89 -18.38
C THR A 227 -5.41 -12.14 -17.24
N ILE A 228 -4.60 -11.64 -16.30
CA ILE A 228 -5.03 -10.69 -15.27
C ILE A 228 -4.74 -9.29 -15.78
N ALA A 229 -5.74 -8.41 -15.73
CA ALA A 229 -5.58 -6.98 -15.98
C ALA A 229 -5.03 -6.28 -14.72
N ILE A 230 -4.02 -5.44 -14.93
CA ILE A 230 -3.27 -4.76 -13.88
C ILE A 230 -3.39 -3.24 -14.07
N ASN A 231 -3.65 -2.53 -12.98
CA ASN A 231 -3.40 -1.10 -12.86
C ASN A 231 -2.01 -0.89 -12.26
N ASP A 232 -1.06 -0.43 -13.08
CA ASP A 232 0.32 -0.16 -12.66
C ASP A 232 0.47 1.31 -12.29
N PRO A 233 0.97 1.68 -11.09
CA PRO A 233 1.20 3.06 -10.68
C PRO A 233 2.20 3.84 -11.55
N MET A 234 2.91 3.19 -12.49
CA MET A 234 3.68 3.85 -13.55
C MET A 234 2.81 4.47 -14.66
N GLY A 235 1.50 4.16 -14.70
CA GLY A 235 0.58 4.66 -15.73
C GLY A 235 0.30 3.67 -16.87
N SER A 236 0.92 2.49 -16.84
CA SER A 236 0.64 1.41 -17.78
C SER A 236 -0.55 0.56 -17.29
N LYS A 237 -1.16 -0.18 -18.23
CA LYS A 237 -2.21 -1.17 -17.92
C LYS A 237 -1.80 -2.55 -18.45
N PRO A 238 -0.77 -3.18 -17.86
CA PRO A 238 -0.27 -4.45 -18.36
C PRO A 238 -1.28 -5.58 -18.14
N ARG A 239 -1.08 -6.67 -18.88
CA ARG A 239 -1.83 -7.92 -18.72
C ARG A 239 -0.85 -9.06 -18.48
N ILE A 240 -1.08 -9.85 -17.43
CA ILE A 240 -0.20 -10.96 -17.06
C ILE A 240 -0.90 -12.27 -17.34
N PRO A 241 -0.35 -13.16 -18.18
CA PRO A 241 -0.91 -14.49 -18.40
C PRO A 241 -0.99 -15.30 -17.10
N VAL A 242 -2.15 -15.90 -16.82
CA VAL A 242 -2.39 -16.66 -15.59
C VAL A 242 -1.46 -17.88 -15.48
N ASN A 243 -1.13 -18.50 -16.61
CA ASN A 243 -0.18 -19.61 -16.67
C ASN A 243 1.27 -19.21 -16.32
N ARG A 244 1.59 -17.92 -16.27
CA ARG A 244 2.91 -17.40 -15.87
C ARG A 244 2.97 -17.00 -14.39
N LEU A 245 1.87 -17.07 -13.66
CA LEU A 245 1.89 -16.81 -12.22
C LEU A 245 2.64 -17.95 -11.52
N ASP A 246 3.73 -17.61 -10.88
CA ASP A 246 4.57 -18.51 -10.10
C ASP A 246 5.06 -17.78 -8.83
N ASN A 247 6.02 -18.40 -8.14
CA ASN A 247 6.57 -17.90 -6.89
C ASN A 247 7.38 -16.60 -7.02
N SER A 248 7.57 -16.06 -8.24
CA SER A 248 8.14 -14.72 -8.43
C SER A 248 7.12 -13.59 -8.17
N TYR A 249 5.83 -13.93 -8.15
CA TYR A 249 4.75 -12.99 -7.89
C TYR A 249 4.29 -13.09 -6.44
N ILE A 250 4.33 -11.96 -5.76
CA ILE A 250 3.89 -11.82 -4.37
C ILE A 250 2.46 -11.26 -4.37
N PHE A 251 1.56 -11.84 -3.59
CA PHE A 251 0.17 -11.39 -3.53
C PHE A 251 -0.28 -11.08 -2.11
N TYR A 252 -0.69 -9.84 -1.86
CA TYR A 252 -1.39 -9.50 -0.62
C TYR A 252 -2.87 -9.34 -0.86
N PHE A 253 -3.64 -10.08 -0.08
CA PHE A 253 -5.09 -10.05 -0.12
C PHE A 253 -5.63 -9.29 1.09
N PHE A 254 -6.54 -8.38 0.81
CA PHE A 254 -7.14 -7.50 1.79
C PHE A 254 -8.65 -7.65 1.80
N GLU A 255 -9.23 -7.55 2.99
CA GLU A 255 -10.68 -7.45 3.19
C GLU A 255 -11.04 -6.10 3.78
N TYR A 256 -11.87 -5.34 3.08
CA TYR A 256 -12.38 -4.07 3.57
C TYR A 256 -13.51 -4.28 4.59
N SER A 257 -13.44 -3.55 5.70
CA SER A 257 -14.52 -3.48 6.68
C SER A 257 -14.94 -2.01 6.89
N PRO A 258 -16.14 -1.61 6.41
CA PRO A 258 -16.64 -0.24 6.59
C PRO A 258 -16.67 0.21 8.06
N ARG A 259 -17.06 -0.70 8.96
CA ARG A 259 -17.07 -0.43 10.40
C ARG A 259 -15.67 -0.15 10.95
N ARG A 260 -14.69 -1.03 10.65
CA ARG A 260 -13.31 -0.81 11.11
C ARG A 260 -12.71 0.45 10.50
N CYS A 261 -12.98 0.72 9.23
CA CYS A 261 -12.58 1.95 8.57
C CYS A 261 -13.08 3.18 9.33
N LYS A 262 -14.39 3.25 9.62
CA LYS A 262 -14.98 4.36 10.37
C LYS A 262 -14.36 4.53 11.76
N ASP A 263 -14.21 3.44 12.51
CA ASP A 263 -13.64 3.46 13.87
C ASP A 263 -12.18 3.93 13.83
N ASN A 264 -11.41 3.45 12.86
CA ASN A 264 -10.00 3.78 12.69
C ASN A 264 -9.79 5.22 12.23
N LEU A 265 -10.57 5.71 11.25
CA LEU A 265 -10.53 7.10 10.82
C LEU A 265 -10.88 8.03 11.97
N SER A 266 -11.93 7.73 12.74
CA SER A 266 -12.31 8.51 13.92
C SER A 266 -11.17 8.59 14.95
N PHE A 267 -10.47 7.48 15.20
CA PHE A 267 -9.30 7.50 16.08
C PHE A 267 -8.17 8.37 15.53
N LEU A 268 -7.85 8.23 14.23
CA LEU A 268 -6.79 8.98 13.59
C LEU A 268 -7.08 10.48 13.56
N GLU A 269 -8.29 10.89 13.21
CA GLU A 269 -8.74 12.29 13.26
C GLU A 269 -8.55 12.91 14.64
N ASN A 270 -8.94 12.19 15.69
CA ASN A 270 -8.73 12.61 17.07
C ASN A 270 -7.25 12.74 17.45
N VAL A 271 -6.37 11.91 16.89
CA VAL A 271 -4.91 12.00 17.13
C VAL A 271 -4.28 13.15 16.36
N PHE A 272 -4.78 13.45 15.16
CA PHE A 272 -4.20 14.47 14.29
C PHE A 272 -4.85 15.85 14.42
N HIS A 273 -5.96 15.96 15.16
CA HIS A 273 -6.79 17.16 15.32
C HIS A 273 -7.26 17.70 13.96
N LEU A 274 -7.90 16.83 13.17
CA LEU A 274 -8.39 17.10 11.82
C LEU A 274 -9.91 17.27 11.75
#